data_AF-A0A135VYS9-F1
#
_entry.id   AF-A0A135VYS9-F1
#
_cell.length_a   1.000
_cell.length_b   1.000
_cell.length_c   1.000
_cell.angle_alpha   90.00
_cell.angle_beta   90.00
_cell.angle_gamma   90.00
#
_symmetry.space_group_name_H-M   'P 1'
#
loop_
_entity.id
_entity.type
_entity.pdbx_description
1 polymer ?
#
loop_
_entity_poly.entity_id
_entity_poly.type
_entity_poly.pdbx_seq_one_letter_code
_entity_poly.pdbx_strand_id
1 'polypeptide(L)'
;MRRLVGRILFWIGVIIIGAVLVLGVAVISVSALSGSNTLAVDYSNYATPFFIIGILIMMIGLMMALFPDGFSRDGLWVLKLGPFVR
;
A
#
# COMPACT_ATOMS: atom_id res chain seq x y z
N MET A 1 16.63 -3.42 13.16
CA MET A 1 16.26 -2.19 12.42
C MET A 1 15.21 -2.44 11.33
N ARG A 2 15.32 -3.48 10.49
CA ARG A 2 14.34 -3.76 9.40
C ARG A 2 12.87 -3.88 9.86
N ARG A 3 12.59 -4.54 10.98
CA ARG A 3 11.23 -4.60 11.58
C ARG A 3 10.66 -3.23 11.92
N LEU A 4 11.47 -2.31 12.44
CA LEU A 4 11.05 -0.96 12.78
C LEU A 4 10.71 -0.16 11.52
N VAL A 5 11.55 -0.27 10.49
CA VAL A 5 11.33 0.36 9.18
C VAL A 5 10.05 -0.17 8.54
N GLY A 6 9.83 -1.50 8.53
CA GLY A 6 8.60 -2.10 8.02
C GLY A 6 7.35 -1.60 8.75
N ARG A 7 7.40 -1.50 10.09
CA ARG A 7 6.29 -0.97 10.89
C ARG A 7 5.99 0.49 10.56
N ILE A 8 7.01 1.33 10.41
CA ILE A 8 6.85 2.74 10.04
C ILE A 8 6.23 2.86 8.64
N LEU A 9 6.76 2.13 7.66
CA LEU A 9 6.23 2.11 6.29
C LEU A 9 4.77 1.65 6.25
N PHE A 10 4.42 0.61 7.03
CA PHE A 10 3.05 0.15 7.16
C PHE A 10 2.13 1.26 7.68
N TRP A 11 2.51 1.93 8.76
CA TRP A 11 1.73 3.05 9.31
C TRP A 11 1.61 4.22 8.33
N ILE A 12 2.66 4.55 7.58
CA ILE A 12 2.61 5.57 6.53
C ILE A 12 1.58 5.20 5.46
N GLY A 13 1.60 3.95 4.97
CA GLY A 13 0.61 3.47 4.00
C GLY A 13 -0.83 3.56 4.51
N VAL A 14 -1.05 3.17 5.77
CA VAL A 14 -2.36 3.29 6.44
C VAL A 14 -2.82 4.74 6.54
N ILE A 15 -1.94 5.67 6.91
CA ILE A 15 -2.26 7.10 7.00
C ILE A 15 -2.62 7.67 5.63
N ILE A 16 -1.87 7.32 4.57
CA ILE A 16 -2.16 7.76 3.21
C ILE A 16 -3.55 7.28 2.78
N ILE A 17 -3.84 5.99 2.93
CA ILE A 17 -5.14 5.39 2.58
C ILE A 17 -6.27 6.05 3.39
N GLY A 18 -6.07 6.22 4.70
CA GLY A 18 -7.04 6.86 5.59
C GLY A 18 -7.33 8.30 5.19
N ALA A 19 -6.31 9.09 4.87
CA ALA A 19 -6.47 10.47 4.41
C ALA A 19 -7.24 10.55 3.09
N VAL A 20 -6.97 9.65 2.13
CA VAL A 20 -7.73 9.56 0.89
C VAL A 20 -9.20 9.28 1.22
N LEU A 21 -9.52 8.26 2.02
CA LEU A 21 -10.92 7.93 2.33
C LEU A 21 -11.68 9.08 3.00
N VAL A 22 -11.06 9.77 3.97
CA VAL A 22 -11.68 10.92 4.65
C VAL A 22 -11.96 12.06 3.68
N LEU A 23 -11.00 12.40 2.82
CA LEU A 23 -11.18 13.43 1.80
C LEU A 23 -12.25 13.00 0.77
N GLY A 24 -12.32 11.72 0.43
CA GLY A 24 -13.32 11.19 -0.49
C GLY A 24 -14.75 11.40 0.02
N VAL A 25 -14.99 11.14 1.31
CA VAL A 25 -16.29 11.40 1.95
C VAL A 25 -16.63 12.89 1.90
N ALA A 26 -15.66 13.76 2.18
CA ALA A 26 -15.87 15.21 2.12
C ALA A 26 -16.22 15.68 0.70
N VAL A 27 -15.50 15.19 -0.31
CA VAL A 27 -15.74 15.55 -1.71
C VAL A 27 -17.10 15.05 -2.20
N ILE A 28 -17.49 13.82 -1.89
CA ILE A 28 -18.82 13.29 -2.24
C ILE A 28 -19.92 14.15 -1.60
N SER A 29 -19.75 14.55 -0.34
CA SER A 29 -20.71 15.41 0.37
C SER A 29 -20.82 16.79 -0.28
N VAL A 30 -19.69 17.39 -0.69
CA VAL A 30 -19.68 18.69 -1.38
C VAL A 30 -20.27 18.59 -2.79
N SER A 31 -19.98 17.54 -3.54
CA SER A 31 -20.58 17.31 -4.86
C SER A 31 -22.09 17.09 -4.77
N ALA A 32 -22.57 16.38 -3.74
CA ALA A 32 -24.00 16.21 -3.49
C ALA A 32 -24.70 17.54 -3.16
N LEU A 33 -24.06 18.43 -2.40
CA LEU A 33 -24.61 19.73 -2.02
C LEU A 33 -24.54 20.78 -3.16
N SER A 34 -23.47 20.77 -3.94
CA SER A 34 -23.24 21.73 -5.04
C SER A 34 -23.91 21.33 -6.35
N GLY A 35 -24.32 20.07 -6.50
CA GLY A 35 -24.91 19.54 -7.75
C GLY A 35 -23.91 19.41 -8.91
N SER A 36 -22.63 19.74 -8.70
CA SER A 36 -21.58 19.62 -9.70
C SER A 36 -20.70 18.40 -9.44
N ASN A 37 -20.57 17.55 -10.46
CA ASN A 37 -19.70 16.37 -10.43
C ASN A 37 -18.24 16.67 -10.74
N THR A 38 -17.89 17.89 -11.15
CA THR A 38 -16.51 18.24 -11.55
C THR A 38 -15.50 18.01 -10.42
N LEU A 39 -15.85 18.42 -9.20
CA LEU A 39 -15.01 18.21 -8.01
C LEU A 39 -14.76 16.72 -7.70
N ALA A 40 -15.77 15.86 -7.87
CA ALA A 40 -15.64 14.43 -7.64
C ALA A 40 -14.75 13.76 -8.70
N VAL A 41 -14.86 14.20 -9.96
CA VAL A 41 -14.04 13.69 -11.08
C VAL A 41 -12.58 14.09 -10.89
N ASP A 42 -12.31 15.37 -10.61
CA ASP A 42 -10.94 15.85 -10.38
C ASP A 42 -10.32 15.16 -9.17
N TYR A 43 -11.07 15.05 -8.07
CA TYR A 43 -10.62 14.31 -6.91
C TYR A 43 -10.32 12.84 -7.23
N SER A 44 -11.17 12.15 -8.00
CA SER A 44 -10.94 10.75 -8.39
C SER A 44 -9.65 10.57 -9.20
N ASN A 45 -9.34 11.52 -10.09
CA ASN A 45 -8.11 11.50 -10.88
C ASN A 45 -6.84 11.56 -10.02
N TYR A 46 -6.87 12.30 -8.90
CA TYR A 46 -5.75 12.35 -7.96
C TYR A 46 -5.80 11.23 -6.92
N ALA A 47 -6.97 10.89 -6.40
CA ALA A 47 -7.14 9.91 -5.34
C ALA A 47 -6.69 8.51 -5.77
N THR A 48 -6.98 8.11 -7.00
CA THR A 48 -6.66 6.77 -7.52
C THR A 48 -5.16 6.44 -7.46
N PRO A 49 -4.23 7.26 -8.01
CA PRO A 49 -2.80 6.99 -7.90
C PRO A 49 -2.28 7.04 -6.45
N PHE A 50 -2.77 7.97 -5.62
CA PHE A 50 -2.39 8.01 -4.20
C PHE A 50 -2.84 6.77 -3.44
N PHE A 51 -4.02 6.24 -3.76
CA PHE A 51 -4.53 5.01 -3.16
C PHE A 51 -3.69 3.80 -3.56
N ILE A 52 -3.31 3.69 -4.84
CA ILE A 52 -2.43 2.63 -5.34
C ILE A 52 -1.06 2.71 -4.65
N ILE A 53 -0.46 3.90 -4.57
CA ILE A 53 0.83 4.10 -3.89
C ILE A 53 0.72 3.74 -2.40
N GLY A 54 -0.36 4.17 -1.73
CA GLY A 54 -0.63 3.85 -0.33
C GLY A 54 -0.71 2.34 -0.09
N ILE A 55 -1.42 1.60 -0.96
CA ILE A 55 -1.52 0.13 -0.89
C ILE A 55 -0.13 -0.50 -1.08
N LEU A 56 0.63 -0.08 -2.09
CA LEU A 56 1.96 -0.63 -2.36
C LEU A 56 2.91 -0.42 -1.16
N ILE A 57 2.93 0.78 -0.60
CA ILE A 57 3.73 1.10 0.59
C ILE A 57 3.28 0.24 1.78
N MET A 58 1.97 0.11 1.99
CA MET A 58 1.42 -0.72 3.06
C MET A 58 1.82 -2.19 2.90
N MET A 59 1.72 -2.74 1.69
CA MET A 59 2.13 -4.12 1.39
C MET A 59 3.63 -4.33 1.63
N ILE A 60 4.48 -3.41 1.18
CA ILE A 60 5.94 -3.48 1.41
C ILE A 60 6.25 -3.41 2.92
N GLY A 61 5.60 -2.48 3.64
CA GLY A 61 5.76 -2.35 5.08
C GLY A 61 5.33 -3.62 5.83
N LEU A 62 4.20 -4.21 5.43
CA LEU A 62 3.70 -5.46 5.98
C LEU A 62 4.67 -6.62 5.71
N MET A 63 5.15 -6.77 4.48
CA MET A 63 6.11 -7.82 4.11
C MET A 63 7.43 -7.68 4.90
N MET A 64 7.94 -6.46 5.07
CA MET A 64 9.16 -6.21 5.85
C MET A 64 8.95 -6.43 7.37
N ALA A 65 7.73 -6.21 7.87
CA ALA A 65 7.39 -6.47 9.26
C ALA A 65 7.23 -7.97 9.56
N LEU A 66 6.56 -8.71 8.67
CA LEU A 66 6.30 -10.15 8.80
C LEU A 66 7.52 -11.02 8.43
N PHE A 67 8.27 -10.63 7.41
CA PHE A 67 9.44 -11.35 6.90
C PHE A 67 10.70 -10.47 6.96
N PRO A 68 11.15 -10.10 8.17
CA PRO A 68 12.29 -9.21 8.36
C PRO A 68 13.61 -9.82 7.87
N ASP A 69 13.68 -11.14 7.84
CA ASP A 69 14.85 -11.92 7.42
C ASP A 69 14.81 -12.25 5.90
N GLY A 70 13.78 -11.80 5.18
CA GLY A 70 13.52 -12.14 3.78
C GLY A 70 12.75 -13.46 3.61
N PHE A 71 12.52 -13.87 2.36
CA PHE A 71 11.95 -15.20 2.06
C PHE A 71 12.77 -16.29 2.77
N SER A 72 12.10 -17.24 3.42
CA SER A 72 12.80 -18.29 4.17
C SER A 72 13.79 -19.00 3.25
N ARG A 73 14.98 -19.29 3.77
CA ARG A 73 16.00 -20.06 3.05
C ARG A 73 15.48 -21.44 2.63
N ASP A 74 14.37 -21.91 3.20
CA ASP A 74 13.70 -23.17 2.84
C ASP A 74 13.19 -23.17 1.39
N GLY A 75 12.76 -22.02 0.86
CA GLY A 75 12.42 -21.89 -0.56
C GLY A 75 13.65 -21.95 -1.48
N LEU A 76 14.81 -21.52 -1.00
CA LEU A 76 16.09 -21.64 -1.72
C LEU A 76 16.60 -23.09 -1.75
N TRP A 77 16.27 -23.92 -0.75
CA TRP A 77 16.60 -25.35 -0.80
C TRP A 77 15.83 -26.08 -1.90
N VAL A 78 14.55 -25.75 -2.11
CA VAL A 78 13.75 -26.31 -3.21
C VAL A 78 14.31 -25.90 -4.58
N LEU A 79 14.82 -24.67 -4.72
CA LEU A 79 15.50 -24.20 -5.93
C LEU A 79 16.91 -24.79 -6.11
N LYS A 80 17.57 -25.20 -5.02
CA LYS A 80 18.88 -25.89 -5.06
C LYS A 80 18.78 -27.40 -5.30
N LEU A 81 17.59 -28.00 -5.17
CA LEU A 81 17.34 -29.41 -5.48
C LEU A 81 17.08 -29.66 -6.98
N GLY A 82 17.27 -28.66 -7.85
CA GLY A 82 17.38 -28.89 -9.28
C GLY A 82 18.61 -29.78 -9.60
N PRO A 83 18.55 -30.64 -10.63
CA PRO A 83 19.51 -31.72 -10.89
C PRO A 83 20.92 -31.28 -11.35
N PHE A 84 21.33 -30.04 -11.04
CA PHE A 84 22.56 -29.43 -11.54
C PHE A 84 23.59 -29.09 -10.45
N VAL A 85 23.53 -29.76 -9.29
CA VAL A 85 24.65 -29.72 -8.34
C VAL A 85 25.56 -30.92 -8.61
N ARG A 86 26.58 -30.69 -9.44
CA ARG A 86 27.84 -31.46 -9.41
C ARG A 86 28.89 -30.63 -8.66
#